data_AF-K7KBB1-F1
#
_entry.id   AF-K7KBB1-F1
#
_cell.length_a   1.000
_cell.length_b   1.000
_cell.length_c   1.000
_cell.angle_alpha   90.00
_cell.angle_beta   90.00
_cell.angle_gamma   90.00
#
_symmetry.space_group_name_H-M   'P 1'
#
loop_
_entity.id
_entity.type
_entity.pdbx_description
1 polymer ?
#
loop_
_entity_poly.entity_id
_entity_poly.type
_entity_poly.pdbx_seq_one_letter_code
_entity_poly.pdbx_strand_id
1 'polypeptide(L)'
;MAKHEEESLGFTYDVFLCFRGEDVRYLFIGHLRKELCSKNINTFCDDEDLRMGEGIAPSLSKAIEESKILIIVFSENYASPPWCLDELVKILESAGLELIN
;
A
#
# COMPACT_ATOMS: atom_id res chain seq x y z
N MET A 1 -21.97 -0.81 -31.52
CA MET A 1 -20.87 -1.24 -30.62
C MET A 1 -21.32 -0.94 -29.21
N ALA A 2 -21.84 -1.95 -28.51
CA ALA A 2 -21.95 -1.86 -27.07
C ALA A 2 -20.52 -1.71 -26.58
N LYS A 3 -20.22 -0.55 -25.97
CA LYS A 3 -19.02 -0.46 -25.14
C LYS A 3 -19.19 -1.58 -24.14
N HIS A 4 -18.28 -2.54 -24.13
CA HIS A 4 -18.07 -3.29 -22.92
C HIS A 4 -17.85 -2.21 -21.87
N GLU A 5 -18.88 -1.97 -21.05
CA GLU A 5 -18.67 -1.55 -19.68
C GLU A 5 -17.80 -2.66 -19.13
N GLU A 6 -16.49 -2.50 -19.36
CA GLU A 6 -15.49 -2.98 -18.45
C GLU A 6 -15.91 -2.33 -17.14
N GLU A 7 -16.78 -3.04 -16.40
CA GLU A 7 -17.09 -2.75 -15.03
C GLU A 7 -15.72 -2.47 -14.43
N SER A 8 -15.44 -1.20 -14.14
CA SER A 8 -14.21 -0.85 -13.46
C SER A 8 -14.33 -1.58 -12.14
N LEU A 9 -13.67 -2.74 -12.06
CA LEU A 9 -13.84 -3.80 -11.08
C LEU A 9 -13.50 -3.27 -9.69
N GLY A 10 -14.32 -2.42 -9.07
CA GLY A 10 -14.13 -1.87 -7.72
C GLY A 10 -12.82 -1.12 -7.42
N PHE A 11 -11.84 -1.12 -8.32
CA PHE A 11 -10.50 -0.62 -8.03
C PHE A 11 -10.40 0.88 -8.30
N THR A 12 -10.22 1.65 -7.23
CA THR A 12 -9.93 3.09 -7.26
C THR A 12 -8.45 3.35 -7.59
N TYR A 13 -7.54 2.47 -7.16
CA TYR A 13 -6.10 2.65 -7.28
C TYR A 13 -5.47 1.53 -8.12
N ASP A 14 -4.44 1.87 -8.88
CA ASP A 14 -3.63 0.88 -9.59
C ASP A 14 -2.62 0.23 -8.63
N VAL A 15 -2.09 1.01 -7.67
CA VAL A 15 -1.08 0.57 -6.72
C VAL A 15 -1.43 1.07 -5.32
N PHE A 16 -1.36 0.18 -4.34
CA PHE A 16 -1.17 0.50 -2.94
C PHE A 16 0.32 0.36 -2.62
N LEU A 17 0.94 1.42 -2.12
CA LEU A 17 2.36 1.44 -1.76
C LEU A 17 2.49 1.63 -0.24
N CYS A 18 2.89 0.57 0.46
CA CYS A 18 3.20 0.57 1.88
C CYS A 18 4.72 0.54 2.08
N PHE A 19 5.20 1.42 2.96
CA PHE A 19 6.61 1.52 3.30
C PHE A 19 6.76 2.18 4.66
N ARG A 20 7.93 1.95 5.25
CA ARG A 20 8.33 2.62 6.48
C ARG A 20 9.80 2.97 6.46
N GLY A 21 10.15 4.10 7.06
CA GLY A 21 11.52 4.54 7.23
C GLY A 21 11.83 5.78 6.41
N GLU A 22 12.43 6.78 7.08
CA GLU A 22 12.90 8.01 6.45
C GLU A 22 13.99 7.73 5.40
N ASP A 23 14.77 6.67 5.61
CA ASP A 23 15.84 6.18 4.74
C ASP A 23 15.32 5.81 3.34
N VAL A 24 14.11 5.24 3.26
CA VAL A 24 13.50 4.89 1.97
C VAL A 24 12.59 5.99 1.43
N ARG A 25 11.99 6.81 2.30
CA ARG A 25 10.96 7.81 1.93
C ARG A 25 11.41 8.75 0.82
N TYR A 26 12.56 9.39 0.98
CA TYR A 26 13.03 10.41 0.04
C TYR A 26 13.95 9.86 -1.06
N LEU A 27 14.39 8.62 -0.93
CA LEU A 27 15.23 7.93 -1.90
C LEU A 27 14.37 7.00 -2.75
N PHE A 28 14.33 5.72 -2.41
CA PHE A 28 13.67 4.69 -3.20
C PHE A 28 12.18 4.99 -3.44
N ILE A 29 11.44 5.31 -2.38
CA ILE A 29 10.00 5.59 -2.46
C ILE A 29 9.72 6.88 -3.22
N GLY A 30 10.54 7.92 -3.00
CA GLY A 30 10.44 9.18 -3.75
C GLY A 30 10.60 8.97 -5.25
N HIS A 31 11.60 8.18 -5.66
CA HIS A 31 11.82 7.82 -7.06
C HIS A 31 10.69 6.94 -7.61
N LEU A 32 10.26 5.93 -6.87
CA LEU A 32 9.17 5.04 -7.27
C LEU A 32 7.86 5.81 -7.48
N ARG A 33 7.45 6.63 -6.51
CA ARG A 33 6.25 7.48 -6.62
C ARG A 33 6.33 8.44 -7.80
N LYS A 34 7.49 9.07 -8.01
CA LYS A 34 7.70 9.98 -9.14
C LYS A 34 7.52 9.26 -10.47
N GLU A 35 8.10 8.07 -10.61
CA GLU A 35 7.99 7.31 -11.85
C GLU A 35 6.57 6.78 -12.08
N LEU A 36 5.92 6.21 -11.05
CA LEU A 36 4.52 5.78 -11.13
C LEU A 36 3.60 6.93 -11.56
N CYS A 37 3.76 8.10 -10.94
CA CYS A 37 3.01 9.30 -11.30
C CYS A 37 3.29 9.74 -12.75
N SER A 38 4.55 9.69 -13.21
CA SER A 38 4.92 10.02 -14.59
C SER A 38 4.26 9.11 -15.63
N LYS A 39 3.87 7.90 -15.22
CA LYS A 39 3.15 6.91 -16.05
C LYS A 39 1.64 6.94 -15.87
N ASN A 40 1.11 7.93 -15.13
CA ASN A 40 -0.31 8.02 -14.77
C ASN A 40 -0.84 6.79 -14.03
N ILE A 41 0.00 6.14 -13.21
CA ILE A 41 -0.40 5.02 -12.35
C ILE A 41 -0.94 5.59 -11.05
N ASN A 42 -2.24 5.42 -10.78
CA ASN A 42 -2.87 5.96 -9.59
C ASN A 42 -2.40 5.18 -8.35
N THR A 43 -1.65 5.83 -7.47
CA THR A 43 -0.98 5.18 -6.34
C THR A 43 -1.50 5.73 -5.02
N PHE A 44 -2.09 4.88 -4.18
CA PHE A 44 -2.30 5.17 -2.76
C PHE A 44 -0.98 4.97 -2.02
N CYS A 45 -0.49 5.98 -1.30
CA CYS A 45 0.75 5.90 -0.54
C CYS A 45 0.43 5.85 0.96
N ASP A 46 0.74 4.73 1.62
CA ASP A 46 0.72 4.60 3.07
C ASP A 46 2.11 4.87 3.62
N ASP A 47 2.32 6.09 4.10
CA ASP A 47 3.53 6.50 4.81
C ASP A 47 3.33 6.22 6.30
N GLU A 48 3.69 5.00 6.73
CA GLU A 48 3.45 4.51 8.10
C GLU A 48 4.14 5.37 9.17
N ASP A 49 5.24 6.04 8.84
CA ASP A 49 5.94 6.92 9.78
C ASP A 49 5.11 8.15 10.17
N LEU A 50 4.10 8.50 9.38
CA LEU A 50 3.15 9.56 9.72
C LEU A 50 2.04 9.06 10.66
N ARG A 51 2.00 7.77 10.99
CA ARG A 51 0.94 7.12 11.78
C ARG A 51 1.47 6.61 13.12
N MET A 52 0.73 6.87 14.18
CA MET A 52 1.13 6.55 15.56
C MET A 52 0.82 5.10 16.01
N GLY A 53 0.76 4.13 15.11
CA GLY A 53 0.42 2.74 15.49
C GLY A 53 -1.01 2.60 16.04
N GLU A 54 -1.92 3.49 15.65
CA GLU A 54 -3.35 3.43 15.98
C GLU A 54 -4.07 2.26 15.28
N GLY A 55 -3.31 1.42 14.56
CA GLY A 55 -3.80 0.35 13.71
C GLY A 55 -4.24 0.86 12.34
N ILE A 56 -4.61 -0.10 11.48
CA ILE A 56 -5.14 0.17 10.15
C ILE A 56 -6.44 0.96 10.26
N ALA A 57 -6.41 2.23 9.84
CA ALA A 57 -7.61 3.03 9.69
C ALA A 57 -8.54 2.36 8.67
N PRO A 58 -9.88 2.42 8.82
CA PRO A 58 -10.81 1.84 7.86
C PRO A 58 -10.59 2.30 6.42
N SER A 59 -10.08 3.53 6.23
CA SER A 59 -9.68 4.07 4.93
C SER A 59 -8.56 3.28 4.26
N LEU A 60 -7.67 2.69 5.06
CA LEU A 60 -6.52 1.93 4.57
C LEU A 60 -6.93 0.51 4.14
N SER A 61 -7.70 -0.22 4.97
CA SER A 61 -8.29 -1.50 4.54
C SER A 61 -9.04 -1.33 3.23
N LYS A 62 -9.87 -0.29 3.15
CA LYS A 62 -10.59 0.05 1.92
C LYS A 62 -9.65 0.39 0.77
N ALA A 63 -8.58 1.16 1.00
CA ALA A 63 -7.61 1.45 -0.04
C ALA A 63 -6.90 0.19 -0.56
N ILE A 64 -6.62 -0.79 0.30
CA ILE A 64 -6.03 -2.08 -0.09
C ILE A 64 -7.02 -2.87 -0.96
N GLU A 65 -8.28 -3.00 -0.51
CA GLU A 65 -9.35 -3.66 -1.27
C GLU A 65 -9.61 -3.00 -2.64
N GLU A 66 -9.46 -1.67 -2.69
CA GLU A 66 -9.64 -0.87 -3.91
C GLU A 66 -8.34 -0.71 -4.73
N SER A 67 -7.28 -1.47 -4.43
CA SER A 67 -6.01 -1.43 -5.17
C SER A 67 -5.76 -2.71 -5.97
N LYS A 68 -5.30 -2.56 -7.22
CA LYS A 68 -4.97 -3.71 -8.09
C LYS A 68 -3.66 -4.40 -7.71
N ILE A 69 -2.69 -3.64 -7.21
CA ILE A 69 -1.34 -4.11 -6.90
C ILE A 69 -0.98 -3.64 -5.49
N LEU A 70 -0.48 -4.55 -4.66
CA LEU A 70 0.10 -4.24 -3.36
C LEU A 70 1.64 -4.28 -3.47
N ILE A 71 2.28 -3.15 -3.19
CA ILE A 71 3.74 -3.04 -3.06
C ILE A 71 4.07 -2.73 -1.61
N ILE A 72 4.77 -3.65 -0.95
CA ILE A 72 5.30 -3.46 0.41
C ILE A 72 6.83 -3.35 0.29
N VAL A 73 7.39 -2.28 0.83
CA VAL A 73 8.83 -2.02 0.81
C VAL A 73 9.42 -2.22 2.21
N PHE A 74 10.12 -3.33 2.37
CA PHE A 74 10.87 -3.63 3.60
C PHE A 74 12.22 -2.89 3.61
N SER A 75 12.38 -2.00 4.58
CA SER A 75 13.63 -1.31 4.92
C SER A 75 14.25 -1.90 6.20
N GLU A 76 15.48 -1.50 6.54
CA GLU A 76 16.17 -1.94 7.75
C GLU A 76 15.33 -1.68 9.02
N ASN A 77 14.60 -0.56 9.05
CA ASN A 77 13.80 -0.14 10.20
C ASN A 77 12.29 -0.41 10.04
N TYR A 78 11.88 -1.18 9.03
CA TYR A 78 10.45 -1.42 8.77
C TYR A 78 9.74 -1.98 10.01
N ALA A 79 10.33 -3.01 10.63
CA ALA A 79 9.78 -3.67 11.81
C ALA A 79 10.28 -3.08 13.14
N SER A 80 10.90 -1.90 13.14
CA SER A 80 11.48 -1.34 14.37
C SER A 80 10.41 -1.10 15.44
N PRO A 81 9.22 -0.59 15.11
CA PRO A 81 8.11 -0.64 16.04
C PRO A 81 7.26 -1.90 15.86
N PRO A 82 6.88 -2.59 16.96
CA PRO A 82 6.15 -3.85 16.88
C PRO A 82 4.84 -3.78 16.08
N TRP A 83 4.14 -2.64 16.15
CA TRP A 83 2.85 -2.45 15.48
C TRP A 83 2.95 -2.52 13.95
N CYS A 84 4.13 -2.33 13.35
CA CYS A 84 4.30 -2.54 11.91
C CYS A 84 4.01 -3.97 11.48
N LEU A 85 4.38 -4.94 12.30
CA LEU A 85 4.14 -6.34 11.97
C LEU A 85 2.65 -6.66 12.11
N ASP A 86 1.97 -6.09 13.09
CA ASP A 86 0.52 -6.21 13.24
C ASP A 86 -0.24 -5.53 12.09
N GLU A 87 0.25 -4.38 11.61
CA GLU A 87 -0.29 -3.72 10.42
C GLU A 87 -0.01 -4.53 9.16
N LEU A 88 1.21 -5.05 8.99
CA LEU A 88 1.55 -5.94 7.88
C LEU A 88 0.62 -7.15 7.83
N VAL A 89 0.38 -7.83 8.95
CA VAL A 89 -0.57 -8.96 9.03
C VAL A 89 -1.94 -8.55 8.51
N LYS A 90 -2.48 -7.43 8.99
CA LYS A 90 -3.79 -6.92 8.57
C LYS A 90 -3.82 -6.48 7.10
N ILE A 91 -2.72 -5.93 6.57
CA ILE A 91 -2.58 -5.60 5.15
C ILE A 91 -2.70 -6.88 4.32
N LEU A 92 -1.98 -7.94 4.71
CA LEU A 92 -1.99 -9.22 4.02
C LEU A 92 -3.37 -9.89 4.11
N GLU A 93 -4.01 -9.88 5.28
CA GLU A 93 -5.38 -10.40 5.46
C GLU A 93 -6.39 -9.64 4.59
N SER A 94 -6.29 -8.30 4.53
CA SER A 94 -7.14 -7.45 3.68
C SER A 94 -6.92 -7.73 2.19
N ALA A 95 -5.70 -8.15 1.81
CA ALA A 95 -5.36 -8.58 0.45
C ALA A 95 -5.76 -10.05 0.18
N GLY A 96 -6.34 -10.77 1.14
CA GLY A 96 -6.71 -12.18 1.02
C GLY A 96 -5.52 -13.15 1.07
N LEU A 97 -4.39 -12.72 1.65
CA LEU A 97 -3.21 -13.55 1.86
C LEU A 97 -3.20 -14.11 3.28
N GLU A 98 -2.88 -15.40 3.40
CA GLU A 98 -2.71 -16.07 4.69
C GLU A 98 -1.22 -16.24 5.01
N LEU A 99 -0.85 -16.02 6.28
CA LEU A 99 0.50 -16.34 6.76
C LEU A 99 0.67 -17.85 6.88
N ILE A 100 1.76 -18.37 6.32
CA ILE A 100 2.15 -19.77 6.46
C ILE A 100 2.73 -19.96 7.87
N ASN A 101 2.05 -20.76 8.69
CA ASN A 101 2.53 -21.17 10.02
C ASN A 101 3.46 -22.39 9.95
#